data_AF-A0AAU2PZN5-F1
#
_entry.id   AF-A0AAU2PZN5-F1
#
_cell.length_a   1.000
_cell.length_b   1.000
_cell.length_c   1.000
_cell.angle_alpha   90.00
_cell.angle_beta   90.00
_cell.angle_gamma   90.00
#
_symmetry.space_group_name_H-M   'P 1'
#
loop_
_entity.id
_entity.type
_entity.pdbx_description
1 polymer ?
#
loop_
_entity_poly.entity_id
_entity_poly.type
_entity_poly.pdbx_seq_one_letter_code
_entity_poly.pdbx_strand_id
1 'polypeptide(L)'
;MATVDDVRRLALSLPRTQEHLIRDRVKFRIGSIVYLALSRDESELGFAFPKEERAALVAAEPAKFFLPRESDLRFNWVESRLGALDPDELTELVTEAWRMVVPAKVARAHLDPPAATPLPPAPSLDELRAAAEVFNGFAGVDRSWHALREETGRALDLSLGAHRTALHRWLNSWGCRIRYPREGEPDTFGAGLAAWGERHTLAHTPLARLTAREISRFAAAYEELAALPIGRRSLGPTAASKALYALRPDSVMPWDAAIAQRLHGARDGAAFARHLELGRAWARAALEESGGLREADLCAGIGRPEVSLAKILDEYLYITITHAAAAADARRAADPAQRATTPPAP
;
A
#
# COMPACT_ATOMS: atom_id res chain seq x y z
N MET A 1 -27.13 -8.86 6.55
CA MET A 1 -27.40 -8.43 7.93
C MET A 1 -26.13 -7.84 8.50
N ALA A 2 -26.18 -6.57 8.87
CA ALA A 2 -25.11 -5.85 9.51
C ALA A 2 -24.95 -6.23 10.99
N THR A 3 -23.74 -6.07 11.51
CA THR A 3 -23.37 -6.32 12.90
C THR A 3 -22.73 -5.10 13.54
N VAL A 4 -22.60 -5.11 14.87
CA VAL A 4 -21.90 -4.07 15.64
C VAL A 4 -20.44 -3.92 15.20
N ASP A 5 -19.78 -5.04 14.89
CA ASP A 5 -18.39 -5.03 14.43
C ASP A 5 -18.27 -4.38 13.05
N ASP A 6 -19.28 -4.49 12.19
CA ASP A 6 -19.34 -3.76 10.93
C ASP A 6 -19.45 -2.25 11.17
N VAL A 7 -20.31 -1.82 12.10
CA VAL A 7 -20.45 -0.41 12.50
C VAL A 7 -19.12 0.13 13.03
N ARG A 8 -18.48 -0.59 13.97
CA ARG A 8 -17.17 -0.19 14.54
C ARG A 8 -16.12 -0.09 13.45
N ARG A 9 -16.01 -1.10 12.58
CA ARG A 9 -15.02 -1.14 11.50
C ARG A 9 -15.17 0.05 10.55
N LEU A 10 -16.40 0.35 10.13
CA LEU A 10 -16.69 1.48 9.25
C LEU A 10 -16.44 2.81 9.96
N ALA A 11 -17.03 3.02 11.13
CA ALA A 11 -16.94 4.29 11.85
C ALA A 11 -15.48 4.64 12.21
N LEU A 12 -14.68 3.67 12.65
CA LEU A 12 -13.28 3.88 13.02
C LEU A 12 -12.34 4.05 11.83
N SER A 13 -12.75 3.66 10.62
CA SER A 13 -12.01 4.01 9.38
C SER A 13 -12.20 5.48 8.97
N LEU A 14 -13.28 6.12 9.44
CA LEU A 14 -13.61 7.49 9.07
C LEU A 14 -12.78 8.50 9.90
N PRO A 15 -12.15 9.51 9.25
CA PRO A 15 -11.30 10.48 9.93
C PRO A 15 -12.01 11.19 11.09
N ARG A 16 -11.28 11.34 12.20
CA ARG A 16 -11.68 12.06 13.42
C ARG A 16 -12.81 11.43 14.23
N THR A 17 -13.27 10.23 13.86
CA THR A 17 -14.21 9.47 14.69
C THR A 17 -13.54 9.02 15.98
N GLN A 18 -14.28 9.11 17.08
CA GLN A 18 -13.93 8.53 18.36
C GLN A 18 -15.11 7.70 18.89
N GLU A 19 -14.83 6.49 19.40
CA GLU A 19 -15.79 5.65 20.11
C GLU A 19 -15.84 6.03 21.60
N HIS A 20 -17.05 6.15 22.15
CA HIS A 20 -17.29 6.47 23.56
C HIS A 20 -18.42 5.60 24.10
N LEU A 21 -18.22 5.00 25.27
CA LEU A 21 -19.26 4.29 26.00
C LEU A 21 -19.92 5.25 27.00
N ILE A 22 -21.19 5.60 26.78
CA ILE A 22 -21.93 6.53 27.64
C ILE A 22 -23.26 5.90 28.05
N ARG A 23 -23.44 5.63 29.35
CA ARG A 23 -24.64 5.00 29.93
C ARG A 23 -25.01 3.69 29.20
N ASP A 24 -23.99 2.85 29.01
CA ASP A 24 -24.05 1.54 28.34
C ASP A 24 -24.50 1.61 26.89
N ARG A 25 -24.24 2.74 26.21
CA ARG A 25 -24.46 2.90 24.78
C ARG A 25 -23.15 3.25 24.09
N VAL A 26 -22.83 2.52 23.04
CA VAL A 26 -21.68 2.82 22.17
C VAL A 26 -22.06 4.00 21.29
N LYS A 27 -21.24 5.06 21.31
CA LYS A 27 -21.44 6.27 20.51
C LYS A 27 -20.19 6.61 19.72
N PHE A 28 -20.38 7.06 18.48
CA PHE A 28 -19.32 7.55 17.63
C PHE A 28 -19.48 9.06 17.44
N ARG A 29 -18.39 9.80 17.68
CA ARG A 29 -18.41 11.28 17.66
C ARG A 29 -17.20 11.89 16.97
N ILE A 30 -17.38 13.10 16.48
CA ILE A 30 -16.31 14.00 16.03
C ILE A 30 -16.32 15.23 16.93
N GLY A 31 -15.26 15.43 17.72
CA GLY A 31 -15.29 16.43 18.77
C GLY A 31 -16.48 16.16 19.70
N SER A 32 -17.34 17.14 19.95
CA SER A 32 -18.54 16.98 20.78
C SER A 32 -19.78 16.46 20.03
N ILE A 33 -19.72 16.27 18.71
CA ILE A 33 -20.89 15.93 17.88
C ILE A 33 -21.00 14.42 17.73
N VAL A 34 -22.06 13.83 18.26
CA VAL A 34 -22.40 12.41 18.07
C VAL A 34 -23.11 12.26 16.73
N TYR A 35 -22.66 11.30 15.91
CA TYR A 35 -23.26 11.02 14.60
C TYR A 35 -23.73 9.58 14.43
N LEU A 36 -23.29 8.66 15.28
CA LEU A 36 -23.85 7.31 15.41
C LEU A 36 -24.01 6.93 16.89
N ALA A 37 -25.04 6.16 17.20
CA ALA A 37 -25.20 5.52 18.50
C ALA A 37 -25.90 4.18 18.35
N LEU A 38 -25.37 3.16 19.03
CA LEU A 38 -26.04 1.87 19.18
C LEU A 38 -26.95 1.89 20.42
N SER A 39 -28.08 1.19 20.34
CA SER A 39 -28.91 0.89 21.51
C SER A 39 -28.15 0.04 22.52
N ARG A 40 -28.69 -0.10 23.73
CA ARG A 40 -28.02 -0.86 24.82
C ARG A 40 -27.93 -2.36 24.54
N ASP A 41 -28.92 -2.87 23.84
CA ASP A 41 -29.01 -4.25 23.36
C ASP A 41 -28.39 -4.42 21.96
N GLU A 42 -27.78 -3.36 21.43
CA GLU A 42 -27.06 -3.32 20.15
C GLU A 42 -27.90 -3.74 18.92
N SER A 43 -29.22 -3.74 19.06
CA SER A 43 -30.17 -4.13 18.00
C SER A 43 -30.56 -2.96 17.09
N GLU A 44 -30.36 -1.72 17.55
CA GLU A 44 -30.73 -0.50 16.84
C GLU A 44 -29.51 0.40 16.62
N LEU A 45 -29.44 1.00 15.43
CA LEU A 45 -28.45 2.01 15.07
C LEU A 45 -29.16 3.34 14.82
N GLY A 46 -28.89 4.31 15.68
CA GLY A 46 -29.22 5.71 15.45
C GLY A 46 -28.08 6.40 14.70
N PHE A 47 -28.42 7.25 13.75
CA PHE A 47 -27.46 7.98 12.94
C PHE A 47 -27.93 9.39 12.58
N ALA A 48 -26.96 10.26 12.33
CA ALA A 48 -27.23 11.62 11.89
C ALA A 48 -27.94 11.62 10.52
N PHE A 49 -29.08 12.32 10.43
CA PHE A 49 -29.91 12.36 9.22
C PHE A 49 -30.73 13.67 9.14
N PRO A 50 -30.98 14.24 7.95
CA PRO A 50 -31.77 15.47 7.82
C PRO A 50 -33.19 15.31 8.39
N LYS A 51 -33.66 16.30 9.17
CA LYS A 51 -34.98 16.24 9.82
C LYS A 51 -36.12 16.23 8.83
N GLU A 52 -35.93 16.95 7.74
CA GLU A 52 -36.90 17.19 6.67
C GLU A 52 -37.15 15.90 5.88
N GLU A 53 -36.16 15.01 5.83
CA GLU A 53 -36.18 13.79 5.02
C GLU A 53 -36.58 12.54 5.82
N ARG A 54 -36.41 12.53 7.16
CA ARG A 54 -36.61 11.32 7.98
C ARG A 54 -38.00 10.71 7.84
N ALA A 55 -39.04 11.54 7.67
CA ALA A 55 -40.41 11.05 7.51
C ALA A 55 -40.58 10.27 6.20
N ALA A 56 -39.92 10.72 5.13
CA ALA A 56 -39.91 10.04 3.85
C ALA A 56 -39.12 8.72 3.92
N LEU A 57 -37.94 8.72 4.56
CA LEU A 57 -37.15 7.50 4.76
C LEU A 57 -37.94 6.42 5.52
N VAL A 58 -38.58 6.81 6.63
CA VAL A 58 -39.39 5.90 7.44
C VAL A 58 -40.62 5.41 6.68
N ALA A 59 -41.26 6.26 5.88
CA ALA A 59 -42.42 5.87 5.07
C ALA A 59 -42.04 4.90 3.94
N ALA A 60 -40.87 5.07 3.34
CA ALA A 60 -40.37 4.20 2.26
C ALA A 60 -40.01 2.80 2.78
N GLU A 61 -39.34 2.73 3.93
CA GLU A 61 -38.77 1.48 4.47
C GLU A 61 -39.08 1.31 5.98
N PRO A 62 -40.36 1.22 6.37
CA PRO A 62 -40.79 1.20 7.79
C PRO A 62 -40.34 -0.04 8.56
N ALA A 63 -40.02 -1.12 7.84
CA ALA A 63 -39.43 -2.33 8.42
C ALA A 63 -37.99 -2.09 8.89
N LYS A 64 -37.26 -1.16 8.27
CA LYS A 64 -35.87 -0.84 8.59
C LYS A 64 -35.75 0.39 9.48
N PHE A 65 -36.44 1.48 9.15
CA PHE A 65 -36.25 2.78 9.79
C PHE A 65 -37.45 3.19 10.65
N PHE A 66 -37.17 3.95 11.69
CA PHE A 66 -38.19 4.52 12.57
C PHE A 66 -37.73 5.85 13.17
N LEU A 67 -38.69 6.64 13.62
CA LEU A 67 -38.41 7.92 14.27
C LEU A 67 -37.81 7.68 15.66
N PRO A 68 -36.82 8.50 16.08
CA PRO A 68 -36.32 8.44 17.43
C PRO A 68 -37.39 8.93 18.41
N ARG A 69 -37.18 8.67 19.70
CA ARG A 69 -38.05 9.17 20.78
C ARG A 69 -38.24 10.69 20.71
N GLU A 70 -39.36 11.16 21.25
CA GLU A 70 -39.81 12.56 21.14
C GLU A 70 -38.74 13.59 21.54
N SER A 71 -37.98 13.33 22.61
CA SER A 71 -36.91 14.24 23.08
C SER A 71 -35.76 14.42 22.07
N ASP A 72 -35.56 13.45 21.19
CA ASP A 72 -34.47 13.41 20.24
C ASP A 72 -34.90 13.90 18.84
N LEU A 73 -36.19 14.10 18.59
CA LEU A 73 -36.73 14.68 17.34
C LEU A 73 -36.22 16.10 17.05
N ARG A 74 -35.70 16.79 18.07
CA ARG A 74 -35.04 18.10 17.93
C ARG A 74 -33.66 18.04 17.26
N PHE A 75 -33.09 16.86 17.05
CA PHE A 75 -31.79 16.67 16.41
C PHE A 75 -31.95 16.17 14.97
N ASN A 76 -30.88 16.31 14.18
CA ASN A 76 -30.77 15.70 12.86
C ASN A 76 -30.45 14.21 13.08
N TRP A 77 -31.49 13.39 13.28
CA TRP A 77 -31.35 12.02 13.74
C TRP A 77 -32.51 11.13 13.28
N VAL A 78 -32.19 9.88 12.95
CA VAL A 78 -33.15 8.80 12.67
C VAL A 78 -32.58 7.48 13.21
N GLU A 79 -33.43 6.49 13.44
CA GLU A 79 -33.04 5.18 13.97
C GLU A 79 -33.41 4.05 13.00
N SER A 80 -32.64 2.97 13.05
CA SER A 80 -32.81 1.79 12.21
C SER A 80 -32.63 0.50 13.00
N ARG A 81 -33.28 -0.57 12.56
CA ARG A 81 -33.04 -1.93 13.05
C ARG A 81 -31.76 -2.45 12.39
N LEU A 82 -30.69 -2.61 13.16
CA LEU A 82 -29.37 -2.98 12.63
C LEU A 82 -29.42 -4.31 11.86
N GLY A 83 -30.18 -5.28 12.38
CA GLY A 83 -30.36 -6.59 11.76
C GLY A 83 -31.06 -6.55 10.39
N ALA A 84 -31.74 -5.46 10.05
CA ALA A 84 -32.46 -5.31 8.79
C ALA A 84 -31.63 -4.65 7.68
N LEU A 85 -30.43 -4.16 8.00
CA LEU A 85 -29.51 -3.54 7.04
C LEU A 85 -28.58 -4.59 6.41
N ASP A 86 -28.26 -4.42 5.14
CA ASP A 86 -27.13 -5.09 4.51
C ASP A 86 -25.82 -4.28 4.66
N PRO A 87 -24.63 -4.86 4.34
CA PRO A 87 -23.36 -4.16 4.50
C PRO A 87 -23.18 -2.92 3.62
N ASP A 88 -23.79 -2.89 2.43
CA ASP A 88 -23.66 -1.77 1.50
C ASP A 88 -24.53 -0.60 1.97
N GLU A 89 -25.76 -0.89 2.38
CA GLU A 89 -26.66 0.07 3.03
C GLU A 89 -26.03 0.65 4.31
N LEU A 90 -25.44 -0.21 5.16
CA LEU A 90 -24.75 0.26 6.37
C LEU A 90 -23.60 1.21 6.03
N THR A 91 -22.83 0.88 4.99
CA THR A 91 -21.69 1.70 4.53
C THR A 91 -22.15 3.08 4.09
N GLU A 92 -23.23 3.16 3.31
CA GLU A 92 -23.82 4.42 2.87
C GLU A 92 -24.30 5.27 4.05
N LEU A 93 -25.11 4.68 4.95
CA LEU A 93 -25.67 5.38 6.10
C LEU A 93 -24.59 5.93 7.04
N VAL A 94 -23.57 5.12 7.36
CA VAL A 94 -22.45 5.52 8.22
C VAL A 94 -21.64 6.64 7.57
N THR A 95 -21.40 6.56 6.27
CA THR A 95 -20.61 7.53 5.52
C THR A 95 -21.32 8.87 5.39
N GLU A 96 -22.61 8.87 5.07
CA GLU A 96 -23.40 10.10 4.93
C GLU A 96 -23.67 10.75 6.29
N ALA A 97 -23.96 9.97 7.34
CA ALA A 97 -24.06 10.50 8.70
C ALA A 97 -22.76 11.18 9.17
N TRP A 98 -21.60 10.61 8.83
CA TRP A 98 -20.30 11.22 9.10
C TRP A 98 -20.07 12.49 8.28
N ARG A 99 -20.43 12.48 6.99
CA ARG A 99 -20.33 13.62 6.07
C ARG A 99 -21.12 14.83 6.57
N MET A 100 -22.26 14.61 7.22
CA MET A 100 -23.07 15.67 7.83
C MET A 100 -22.37 16.41 8.98
N VAL A 101 -21.44 15.75 9.70
CA VAL A 101 -20.88 16.30 10.94
C VAL A 101 -19.41 16.70 10.84
N VAL A 102 -18.72 16.27 9.79
CA VAL A 102 -17.30 16.57 9.57
C VAL A 102 -17.13 17.84 8.71
N PRO A 103 -16.06 18.63 8.87
CA PRO A 103 -15.81 19.75 7.96
C PRO A 103 -15.73 19.29 6.48
N ALA A 104 -16.37 20.03 5.57
CA ALA A 104 -16.46 19.67 4.15
C ALA A 104 -15.10 19.36 3.49
N LYS A 105 -14.02 20.04 3.90
CA LYS A 105 -12.65 19.76 3.42
C LYS A 105 -12.18 18.34 3.77
N VAL A 106 -12.56 17.84 4.95
CA VAL A 106 -12.20 16.49 5.42
C VAL A 106 -13.04 15.45 4.68
N ALA A 107 -14.34 15.69 4.52
CA ALA A 107 -15.22 14.84 3.71
C ALA A 107 -14.67 14.70 2.29
N ARG A 108 -14.41 15.82 1.61
CA ARG A 108 -13.84 15.82 0.26
C ARG A 108 -12.51 15.09 0.18
N ALA A 109 -11.58 15.34 1.11
CA ALA A 109 -10.28 14.67 1.08
C ALA A 109 -10.36 13.14 1.29
N HIS A 110 -11.43 12.65 1.92
CA HIS A 110 -11.62 11.24 2.22
C HIS A 110 -12.47 10.50 1.18
N LEU A 111 -13.57 11.12 0.73
CA LEU A 111 -14.54 10.54 -0.21
C LEU A 111 -14.15 10.79 -1.66
N ASP A 112 -13.54 11.94 -1.93
CA ASP A 112 -13.01 12.34 -3.22
C ASP A 112 -11.47 12.39 -3.11
N PRO A 113 -10.79 11.24 -2.96
CA PRO A 113 -9.33 11.24 -2.99
C PRO A 113 -8.91 11.97 -4.28
N PRO A 114 -7.89 12.84 -4.23
CA PRO A 114 -7.45 13.56 -5.41
C PRO A 114 -7.29 12.57 -6.56
N ALA A 115 -7.79 12.91 -7.74
CA ALA A 115 -7.64 12.08 -8.94
C ALA A 115 -6.21 11.57 -8.99
N ALA A 116 -6.05 10.24 -9.01
CA ALA A 116 -4.74 9.63 -9.00
C ALA A 116 -3.90 10.32 -10.08
N THR A 117 -2.72 10.82 -9.70
CA THR A 117 -1.80 11.42 -10.68
C THR A 117 -1.69 10.43 -11.84
N PRO A 118 -1.95 10.86 -13.10
CA PRO A 118 -1.90 9.94 -14.23
C PRO A 118 -0.58 9.18 -14.20
N LEU A 119 -0.67 7.85 -14.29
CA LEU A 119 0.53 7.03 -14.36
C LEU A 119 1.32 7.45 -15.61
N PRO A 120 2.66 7.49 -15.53
CA PRO A 120 3.47 7.76 -16.70
C PRO A 120 3.20 6.71 -17.80
N PRO A 121 3.37 7.07 -19.08
CA PRO A 121 3.33 6.08 -20.16
C PRO A 121 4.45 5.04 -19.99
N ALA A 122 4.35 3.93 -20.72
CA ALA A 122 5.45 2.97 -20.79
C ALA A 122 6.71 3.65 -21.35
N PRO A 123 7.90 3.41 -20.76
CA PRO A 123 9.14 3.92 -21.33
C PRO A 123 9.43 3.27 -22.68
N SER A 124 9.97 4.05 -23.61
CA SER A 124 10.50 3.49 -24.86
C SER A 124 11.79 2.70 -24.63
N LEU A 125 12.21 1.89 -25.59
CA LEU A 125 13.48 1.17 -25.50
C LEU A 125 14.69 2.12 -25.38
N ASP A 126 14.61 3.30 -25.99
CA ASP A 126 15.66 4.31 -25.88
C ASP A 126 15.71 4.95 -24.49
N GLU A 127 14.56 5.19 -23.86
CA GLU A 127 14.49 5.65 -22.47
C GLU A 127 15.04 4.59 -21.49
N LEU A 128 14.75 3.31 -21.74
CA LEU A 128 15.30 2.21 -20.95
C LEU A 128 16.82 2.11 -21.10
N ARG A 129 17.37 2.25 -22.32
CA ARG A 129 18.82 2.30 -22.56
C ARG A 129 19.48 3.48 -21.85
N ALA A 130 18.92 4.68 -22.00
CA ALA A 130 19.46 5.88 -21.36
C ALA A 130 19.47 5.75 -19.82
N ALA A 131 18.39 5.22 -19.22
CA ALA A 131 18.35 4.97 -17.79
C ALA A 131 19.36 3.89 -17.35
N ALA A 132 19.50 2.81 -18.14
CA ALA A 132 20.48 1.76 -17.88
C ALA A 132 21.92 2.29 -17.92
N GLU A 133 22.26 3.16 -18.88
CA GLU A 133 23.57 3.81 -18.95
C GLU A 133 23.89 4.60 -17.67
N VAL A 134 22.94 5.40 -17.18
CA VAL A 134 23.10 6.14 -15.92
C VAL A 134 23.23 5.19 -14.74
N PHE A 135 22.38 4.17 -14.66
CA PHE A 135 22.36 3.20 -13.57
C PHE A 135 23.67 2.40 -13.50
N ASN A 136 24.22 2.00 -14.65
CA ASN A 136 25.52 1.33 -14.78
C ASN A 136 26.68 2.17 -14.27
N GLY A 137 26.55 3.51 -14.25
CA GLY A 137 27.54 4.43 -13.71
C GLY A 137 27.65 4.42 -12.17
N PHE A 138 26.71 3.79 -11.45
CA PHE A 138 26.78 3.72 -9.99
C PHE A 138 27.86 2.77 -9.49
N ALA A 139 28.62 3.25 -8.49
CA ALA A 139 29.71 2.48 -7.91
C ALA A 139 29.20 1.15 -7.31
N GLY A 140 29.73 0.04 -7.82
CA GLY A 140 29.39 -1.30 -7.32
C GLY A 140 27.98 -1.76 -7.69
N VAL A 141 27.40 -1.23 -8.77
CA VAL A 141 26.15 -1.72 -9.37
C VAL A 141 26.19 -3.25 -9.46
N ASP A 142 25.07 -3.89 -9.13
CA ASP A 142 24.84 -5.35 -9.14
C ASP A 142 25.78 -6.22 -8.28
N ARG A 143 26.85 -5.68 -7.68
CA ARG A 143 27.77 -6.47 -6.85
C ARG A 143 27.06 -7.27 -5.77
N SER A 144 26.14 -6.64 -5.04
CA SER A 144 25.36 -7.32 -4.01
C SER A 144 24.40 -8.35 -4.60
N TRP A 145 23.86 -8.10 -5.80
CA TRP A 145 23.01 -9.03 -6.53
C TRP A 145 23.77 -10.28 -6.97
N HIS A 146 24.95 -10.14 -7.55
CA HIS A 146 25.80 -11.27 -7.93
C HIS A 146 26.22 -12.10 -6.70
N ALA A 147 26.63 -11.44 -5.61
CA ALA A 147 26.97 -12.13 -4.37
C ALA A 147 25.78 -12.95 -3.82
N LEU A 148 24.56 -12.38 -3.85
CA LEU A 148 23.36 -13.14 -3.47
C LEU A 148 23.16 -14.35 -4.39
N ARG A 149 23.36 -14.19 -5.71
CA ARG A 149 23.09 -15.24 -6.69
C ARG A 149 24.13 -16.35 -6.69
N GLU A 150 25.38 -16.03 -6.44
CA GLU A 150 26.46 -17.00 -6.24
C GLU A 150 26.13 -17.93 -5.06
N GLU A 151 25.64 -17.37 -3.94
CA GLU A 151 25.32 -18.16 -2.75
C GLU A 151 24.01 -18.95 -2.85
N THR A 152 23.04 -18.48 -3.62
CA THR A 152 21.67 -19.01 -3.61
C THR A 152 21.24 -19.67 -4.93
N GLY A 153 22.12 -19.72 -5.93
CA GLY A 153 21.80 -20.26 -7.26
C GLY A 153 20.78 -19.41 -8.01
N ARG A 154 19.91 -20.02 -8.84
CA ARG A 154 18.88 -19.29 -9.62
C ARG A 154 17.62 -18.97 -8.82
N ALA A 155 17.31 -19.74 -7.78
CA ALA A 155 16.09 -19.61 -6.98
C ALA A 155 16.43 -19.57 -5.50
N LEU A 156 16.05 -18.48 -4.83
CA LEU A 156 16.23 -18.35 -3.39
C LEU A 156 15.20 -19.23 -2.66
N ASP A 157 15.67 -20.13 -1.80
CA ASP A 157 14.88 -21.08 -1.02
C ASP A 157 14.88 -20.69 0.46
N LEU A 158 13.71 -20.28 0.96
CA LEU A 158 13.56 -19.84 2.35
C LEU A 158 13.56 -20.99 3.36
N SER A 159 13.49 -22.25 2.93
CA SER A 159 13.67 -23.39 3.84
C SER A 159 15.12 -23.50 4.32
N LEU A 160 16.08 -23.02 3.52
CA LEU A 160 17.51 -23.09 3.81
C LEU A 160 17.98 -21.89 4.65
N GLY A 161 18.55 -22.16 5.82
CA GLY A 161 19.08 -21.11 6.71
C GLY A 161 20.13 -20.22 6.05
N ALA A 162 21.03 -20.81 5.26
CA ALA A 162 22.05 -20.07 4.53
C ALA A 162 21.45 -19.05 3.54
N HIS A 163 20.39 -19.42 2.82
CA HIS A 163 19.72 -18.52 1.88
C HIS A 163 18.99 -17.38 2.59
N ARG A 164 18.41 -17.62 3.77
CA ARG A 164 17.81 -16.57 4.61
C ARG A 164 18.86 -15.57 5.10
N THR A 165 20.03 -16.06 5.53
CA THR A 165 21.17 -15.21 5.91
C THR A 165 21.68 -14.39 4.72
N ALA A 166 21.78 -15.01 3.53
CA ALA A 166 22.14 -14.32 2.30
C ALA A 166 21.16 -13.20 1.94
N LEU A 167 19.84 -13.48 2.02
CA LEU A 167 18.78 -12.49 1.80
C LEU A 167 18.88 -11.32 2.79
N HIS A 168 19.11 -11.60 4.07
CA HIS A 168 19.28 -10.57 5.09
C HIS A 168 20.46 -9.64 4.77
N ARG A 169 21.63 -10.21 4.43
CA ARG A 169 22.80 -9.42 4.01
C ARG A 169 22.50 -8.56 2.79
N TRP A 170 21.86 -9.15 1.79
CA TRP A 170 21.47 -8.43 0.58
C TRP A 170 20.52 -7.27 0.91
N LEU A 171 19.41 -7.49 1.64
CA LEU A 171 18.48 -6.42 2.04
C LEU A 171 19.17 -5.27 2.78
N ASN A 172 20.14 -5.58 3.64
CA ASN A 172 20.90 -4.57 4.38
C ASN A 172 21.87 -3.77 3.49
N SER A 173 22.47 -4.39 2.47
CA SER A 173 23.27 -3.68 1.47
C SER A 173 22.47 -2.61 0.71
N TRP A 174 21.14 -2.79 0.63
CA TRP A 174 20.19 -1.85 0.04
C TRP A 174 19.48 -0.95 1.06
N GLY A 175 20.02 -0.82 2.28
CA GLY A 175 19.57 0.14 3.28
C GLY A 175 18.38 -0.28 4.16
N CYS A 176 17.96 -1.55 4.18
CA CYS A 176 16.81 -1.99 4.98
C CYS A 176 17.04 -2.03 6.51
N ARG A 177 18.30 -1.91 6.96
CA ARG A 177 18.73 -1.78 8.37
C ARG A 177 18.07 -2.80 9.33
N ILE A 178 17.96 -4.05 8.89
CA ILE A 178 17.46 -5.18 9.68
C ILE A 178 18.60 -5.63 10.59
N ARG A 179 18.38 -5.68 11.91
CA ARG A 179 19.42 -6.06 12.87
C ARG A 179 19.81 -7.53 12.69
N TYR A 180 21.11 -7.82 12.72
CA TYR A 180 21.63 -9.19 12.83
C TYR A 180 21.46 -9.73 14.26
N PRO A 181 21.12 -11.03 14.41
CA PRO A 181 21.14 -11.68 15.72
C PRO A 181 22.57 -11.65 16.28
N ARG A 182 22.72 -11.41 17.59
CA ARG A 182 24.01 -11.59 18.27
C ARG A 182 24.24 -13.07 18.56
N GLU A 183 25.48 -13.42 18.90
CA GLU A 183 25.80 -14.76 19.38
C GLU A 183 24.89 -15.16 20.56
N GLY A 184 24.24 -16.32 20.44
CA GLY A 184 23.27 -16.83 21.41
C GLY A 184 21.86 -16.22 21.32
N GLU A 185 21.61 -15.20 20.49
CA GLU A 185 20.26 -14.67 20.24
C GLU A 185 19.54 -15.46 19.14
N PRO A 186 18.22 -15.68 19.25
CA PRO A 186 17.45 -16.34 18.20
C PRO A 186 17.36 -15.46 16.93
N ASP A 187 17.54 -16.08 15.76
CA ASP A 187 17.30 -15.44 14.46
C ASP A 187 15.79 -15.34 14.17
N THR A 188 15.15 -14.35 14.79
CA THR A 188 13.71 -14.10 14.62
C THR A 188 13.32 -13.73 13.19
N PHE A 189 14.20 -13.03 12.46
CA PHE A 189 13.93 -12.66 11.08
C PHE A 189 13.99 -13.87 10.15
N GLY A 190 15.04 -14.68 10.27
CA GLY A 190 15.15 -15.92 9.50
C GLY A 190 14.04 -16.91 9.84
N ALA A 191 13.70 -17.10 11.12
CA ALA A 191 12.58 -17.96 11.51
C ALA A 191 11.24 -17.46 10.93
N GLY A 192 11.01 -16.15 10.98
CA GLY A 192 9.82 -15.51 10.39
C GLY A 192 9.74 -15.69 8.88
N LEU A 193 10.86 -15.54 8.17
CA LEU A 193 10.95 -15.77 6.72
C LEU A 193 10.65 -17.23 6.35
N ALA A 194 11.17 -18.20 7.12
CA ALA A 194 10.91 -19.61 6.89
C ALA A 194 9.41 -19.92 7.01
N ALA A 195 8.79 -19.51 8.12
CA ALA A 195 7.37 -19.73 8.36
C ALA A 195 6.48 -19.00 7.35
N TRP A 196 6.87 -17.79 6.91
CA TRP A 196 6.18 -17.08 5.83
C TRP A 196 6.30 -17.84 4.49
N GLY A 197 7.49 -18.36 4.18
CA GLY A 197 7.75 -19.09 2.94
C GLY A 197 6.92 -20.37 2.81
N GLU A 198 6.70 -21.09 3.91
CA GLU A 198 5.87 -22.31 3.94
C GLU A 198 4.40 -22.05 3.54
N ARG A 199 3.88 -20.85 3.80
CA ARG A 199 2.49 -20.48 3.48
C ARG A 199 2.29 -19.98 2.05
N HIS A 200 3.37 -19.63 1.35
CA HIS A 200 3.31 -18.93 0.08
C HIS A 200 3.95 -19.70 -1.06
N THR A 201 3.13 -20.09 -2.04
CA THR A 201 3.61 -20.59 -3.33
C THR A 201 3.51 -19.50 -4.39
N LEU A 202 4.64 -18.84 -4.66
CA LEU A 202 4.73 -17.75 -5.63
C LEU A 202 5.22 -18.25 -6.99
N ALA A 203 4.60 -17.74 -8.06
CA ALA A 203 4.93 -18.07 -9.44
C ALA A 203 6.35 -17.61 -9.81
N HIS A 204 6.97 -18.31 -10.77
CA HIS A 204 8.26 -17.92 -11.39
C HIS A 204 8.05 -17.35 -12.80
N THR A 205 6.81 -17.01 -13.14
CA THR A 205 6.41 -16.49 -14.44
C THR A 205 7.00 -15.09 -14.65
N PRO A 206 7.63 -14.78 -15.79
CA PRO A 206 8.11 -13.43 -16.07
C PRO A 206 7.01 -12.37 -15.93
N LEU A 207 7.37 -11.17 -15.50
CA LEU A 207 6.45 -10.06 -15.19
C LEU A 207 5.43 -9.82 -16.32
N ALA A 208 5.87 -9.79 -17.58
CA ALA A 208 5.02 -9.59 -18.76
C ALA A 208 3.91 -10.65 -18.89
N ARG A 209 4.10 -11.84 -18.32
CA ARG A 209 3.21 -12.99 -18.43
C ARG A 209 2.39 -13.28 -17.16
N LEU A 210 2.57 -12.50 -16.09
CA LEU A 210 1.77 -12.68 -14.88
C LEU A 210 0.28 -12.51 -15.17
N THR A 211 -0.52 -13.43 -14.65
CA THR A 211 -1.99 -13.34 -14.62
C THR A 211 -2.45 -12.42 -13.48
N ALA A 212 -3.69 -11.93 -13.56
CA ALA A 212 -4.27 -11.14 -12.47
C ALA A 212 -4.27 -11.92 -11.14
N ARG A 213 -4.56 -13.23 -11.17
CA ARG A 213 -4.53 -14.10 -9.98
C ARG A 213 -3.14 -14.22 -9.38
N GLU A 214 -2.09 -14.34 -10.19
CA GLU A 214 -0.72 -14.37 -9.69
C GLU A 214 -0.33 -13.02 -9.07
N ILE A 215 -0.71 -11.90 -9.68
CA ILE A 215 -0.50 -10.56 -9.11
C ILE A 215 -1.20 -10.43 -7.75
N SER A 216 -2.46 -10.86 -7.63
CA SER A 216 -3.17 -10.84 -6.34
C SER A 216 -2.48 -11.69 -5.28
N ARG A 217 -1.90 -12.84 -5.66
CA ARG A 217 -1.10 -13.67 -4.73
C ARG A 217 0.18 -12.97 -4.29
N PHE A 218 0.89 -12.31 -5.21
CA PHE A 218 2.06 -11.49 -4.85
C PHE A 218 1.69 -10.34 -3.92
N ALA A 219 0.53 -9.70 -4.11
CA ALA A 219 0.04 -8.62 -3.26
C ALA A 219 -0.27 -9.08 -1.83
N ALA A 220 -0.98 -10.21 -1.66
CA ALA A 220 -1.22 -10.79 -0.34
C ALA A 220 0.08 -11.20 0.36
N ALA A 221 0.97 -11.86 -0.38
CA ALA A 221 2.27 -12.29 0.13
C ALA A 221 3.14 -11.09 0.55
N TYR A 222 3.12 -10.01 -0.24
CA TYR A 222 3.76 -8.74 0.07
C TYR A 222 3.25 -8.12 1.37
N GLU A 223 1.92 -8.09 1.56
CA GLU A 223 1.30 -7.49 2.73
C GLU A 223 1.68 -8.23 4.02
N GLU A 224 1.61 -9.57 4.00
CA GLU A 224 2.08 -10.40 5.12
C GLU A 224 3.58 -10.21 5.38
N LEU A 225 4.40 -10.15 4.32
CA LEU A 225 5.84 -9.99 4.45
C LEU A 225 6.21 -8.60 4.99
N ALA A 226 5.50 -7.54 4.58
CA ALA A 226 5.69 -6.19 5.08
C ALA A 226 5.32 -6.06 6.57
N ALA A 227 4.36 -6.86 7.03
CA ALA A 227 3.95 -6.96 8.43
C ALA A 227 4.86 -7.87 9.27
N LEU A 228 5.79 -8.61 8.66
CA LEU A 228 6.66 -9.56 9.37
C LEU A 228 7.42 -8.89 10.53
N PRO A 229 7.30 -9.39 11.78
CA PRO A 229 8.00 -8.80 12.91
C PRO A 229 9.53 -8.93 12.81
N ILE A 230 10.26 -7.83 13.03
CA ILE A 230 11.72 -7.77 13.16
C ILE A 230 12.11 -6.99 14.43
N GLY A 231 11.87 -7.61 15.58
CA GLY A 231 12.01 -6.98 16.89
C GLY A 231 10.78 -6.10 17.21
N ARG A 232 11.01 -4.81 17.51
CA ARG A 232 9.93 -3.86 17.87
C ARG A 232 9.21 -3.22 16.68
N ARG A 233 9.63 -3.52 15.45
CA ARG A 233 9.06 -2.98 14.21
C ARG A 233 8.75 -4.12 13.25
N SER A 234 7.98 -3.85 12.20
CA SER A 234 7.82 -4.77 11.08
C SER A 234 8.93 -4.57 10.04
N LEU A 235 9.07 -5.55 9.13
CA LEU A 235 10.02 -5.53 8.03
C LEU A 235 9.81 -4.29 7.16
N GLY A 236 8.54 -3.97 6.91
CA GLY A 236 8.10 -2.77 6.23
C GLY A 236 8.03 -2.91 4.70
N PRO A 237 7.27 -2.00 4.04
CA PRO A 237 6.98 -2.03 2.61
C PRO A 237 8.17 -2.24 1.66
N THR A 238 9.20 -1.40 1.79
CA THR A 238 10.34 -1.40 0.86
C THR A 238 11.17 -2.67 0.97
N ALA A 239 11.40 -3.17 2.19
CA ALA A 239 12.15 -4.40 2.40
C ALA A 239 11.37 -5.63 1.91
N ALA A 240 10.05 -5.66 2.11
CA ALA A 240 9.19 -6.73 1.60
C ALA A 240 9.18 -6.80 0.06
N SER A 241 9.06 -5.66 -0.61
CA SER A 241 9.12 -5.59 -2.09
C SER A 241 10.46 -6.09 -2.63
N LYS A 242 11.58 -5.65 -2.05
CA LYS A 242 12.93 -6.13 -2.41
C LYS A 242 13.09 -7.63 -2.13
N ALA A 243 12.59 -8.13 -1.01
CA ALA A 243 12.64 -9.55 -0.68
C ALA A 243 11.87 -10.39 -1.69
N LEU A 244 10.69 -9.94 -2.13
CA LEU A 244 9.93 -10.60 -3.19
C LEU A 244 10.66 -10.61 -4.53
N TYR A 245 11.37 -9.52 -4.88
CA TYR A 245 12.26 -9.52 -6.05
C TYR A 245 13.39 -10.56 -5.91
N ALA A 246 14.07 -10.62 -4.78
CA ALA A 246 15.13 -11.61 -4.57
C ALA A 246 14.61 -13.07 -4.68
N LEU A 247 13.37 -13.30 -4.24
CA LEU A 247 12.69 -14.59 -4.36
C LEU A 247 12.25 -14.90 -5.80
N ARG A 248 11.77 -13.90 -6.54
CA ARG A 248 11.17 -14.04 -7.88
C ARG A 248 11.66 -12.91 -8.81
N PRO A 249 12.94 -12.96 -9.23
CA PRO A 249 13.56 -11.85 -9.95
C PRO A 249 12.94 -11.58 -11.32
N ASP A 250 12.42 -12.61 -11.98
CA ASP A 250 11.78 -12.46 -13.28
C ASP A 250 10.35 -11.92 -13.18
N SER A 251 9.71 -12.09 -12.01
CA SER A 251 8.28 -11.81 -11.82
C SER A 251 8.02 -10.46 -11.16
N VAL A 252 8.86 -10.06 -10.22
CA VAL A 252 8.56 -8.93 -9.34
C VAL A 252 9.38 -7.72 -9.76
N MET A 253 8.70 -6.64 -10.13
CA MET A 253 9.28 -5.31 -10.22
C MET A 253 9.30 -4.73 -8.80
N PRO A 254 10.47 -4.58 -8.15
CA PRO A 254 10.51 -3.99 -6.82
C PRO A 254 10.24 -2.48 -6.87
N TRP A 255 9.96 -1.91 -5.70
CA TRP A 255 9.84 -0.46 -5.53
C TRP A 255 10.55 0.04 -4.27
N ASP A 256 10.76 1.34 -4.20
CA ASP A 256 11.11 2.04 -2.98
C ASP A 256 9.99 2.96 -2.51
N ALA A 257 10.22 3.67 -1.39
CA ALA A 257 9.22 4.56 -0.82
C ALA A 257 8.85 5.73 -1.76
N ALA A 258 9.80 6.27 -2.52
CA ALA A 258 9.56 7.39 -3.43
C ALA A 258 8.76 6.93 -4.65
N ILE A 259 9.12 5.77 -5.24
CA ILE A 259 8.40 5.16 -6.35
C ILE A 259 6.95 4.86 -5.94
N ALA A 260 6.75 4.16 -4.82
CA ALA A 260 5.42 3.79 -4.35
C ALA A 260 4.56 5.04 -4.06
N GLN A 261 5.13 6.04 -3.38
CA GLN A 261 4.42 7.28 -3.08
C GLN A 261 4.06 8.05 -4.36
N ARG A 262 4.98 8.15 -5.32
CA ARG A 262 4.81 8.95 -6.55
C ARG A 262 3.79 8.34 -7.50
N LEU A 263 3.75 7.02 -7.61
CA LEU A 263 2.90 6.30 -8.56
C LEU A 263 1.55 5.93 -7.95
N HIS A 264 1.51 5.56 -6.67
CA HIS A 264 0.33 4.92 -6.08
C HIS A 264 -0.22 5.64 -4.86
N GLY A 265 0.53 6.58 -4.28
CA GLY A 265 0.13 7.33 -3.06
C GLY A 265 0.04 6.48 -1.79
N ALA A 266 0.32 5.18 -1.89
CA ALA A 266 0.19 4.19 -0.82
C ALA A 266 1.27 3.10 -0.96
N ARG A 267 1.44 2.29 0.09
CA ARG A 267 2.47 1.24 0.20
C ARG A 267 1.92 -0.10 0.69
N ASP A 268 0.61 -0.30 0.56
CA ASP A 268 -0.13 -1.50 0.93
C ASP A 268 -0.15 -2.55 -0.19
N GLY A 269 -0.78 -3.70 0.05
CA GLY A 269 -0.91 -4.78 -0.93
C GLY A 269 -1.63 -4.34 -2.21
N ALA A 270 -2.66 -3.50 -2.10
CA ALA A 270 -3.42 -3.02 -3.26
C ALA A 270 -2.55 -2.12 -4.17
N ALA A 271 -1.75 -1.23 -3.58
CA ALA A 271 -0.78 -0.42 -4.31
C ALA A 271 0.30 -1.30 -4.97
N PHE A 272 0.75 -2.35 -4.30
CA PHE A 272 1.74 -3.27 -4.86
C PHE A 272 1.17 -4.08 -6.04
N ALA A 273 -0.10 -4.51 -5.96
CA ALA A 273 -0.80 -5.13 -7.09
C ALA A 273 -0.82 -4.21 -8.32
N ARG A 274 -1.26 -2.95 -8.14
CA ARG A 274 -1.28 -1.94 -9.23
C ARG A 274 0.11 -1.68 -9.79
N HIS A 275 1.15 -1.74 -8.95
CA HIS A 275 2.53 -1.60 -9.40
C HIS A 275 2.98 -2.75 -10.31
N LEU A 276 2.66 -4.00 -9.96
CA LEU A 276 2.94 -5.15 -10.83
C LEU A 276 2.08 -5.14 -12.10
N GLU A 277 0.85 -4.64 -12.05
CA GLU A 277 0.02 -4.45 -13.25
C GLU A 277 0.63 -3.43 -14.21
N LEU A 278 1.09 -2.29 -13.68
CA LEU A 278 1.84 -1.28 -14.44
C LEU A 278 3.11 -1.88 -15.05
N GLY A 279 3.92 -2.55 -14.23
CA GLY A 279 5.15 -3.19 -14.68
C GLY A 279 4.91 -4.26 -15.75
N ARG A 280 3.84 -5.05 -15.62
CA ARG A 280 3.43 -6.02 -16.65
C ARG A 280 3.04 -5.33 -17.95
N ALA A 281 2.28 -4.23 -17.89
CA ALA A 281 1.90 -3.47 -19.08
C ALA A 281 3.15 -2.91 -19.79
N TRP A 282 4.08 -2.33 -19.02
CA TRP A 282 5.33 -1.78 -19.56
C TRP A 282 6.25 -2.87 -20.12
N ALA A 283 6.37 -4.00 -19.44
CA ALA A 283 7.16 -5.14 -19.93
C ALA A 283 6.61 -5.67 -21.27
N ARG A 284 5.28 -5.72 -21.42
CA ARG A 284 4.64 -6.09 -22.69
C ARG A 284 4.92 -5.08 -23.80
N ALA A 285 4.81 -3.78 -23.50
CA ALA A 285 5.09 -2.72 -24.45
C ALA A 285 6.54 -2.77 -24.94
N ALA A 286 7.51 -2.95 -24.04
CA ALA A 286 8.92 -3.08 -24.41
C ALA A 286 9.21 -4.32 -25.28
N LEU A 287 8.59 -5.46 -24.95
CA LEU A 287 8.70 -6.67 -25.77
C LEU A 287 8.08 -6.47 -27.17
N GLU A 288 6.94 -5.79 -27.26
CA GLU A 288 6.29 -5.46 -28.53
C GLU A 288 7.15 -4.50 -29.37
N GLU A 289 7.63 -3.41 -28.78
CA GLU A 289 8.53 -2.43 -29.43
C GLU A 289 9.81 -3.09 -29.95
N SER A 290 10.33 -4.10 -29.25
CA SER A 290 11.52 -4.85 -29.66
C SER A 290 11.31 -5.75 -30.89
N GLY A 291 10.09 -5.88 -31.39
CA GLY A 291 9.74 -6.86 -32.42
C GLY A 291 9.58 -8.29 -31.89
N GLY A 292 9.26 -8.43 -30.60
CA GLY A 292 9.03 -9.73 -29.96
C GLY A 292 10.31 -10.51 -29.64
N LEU A 293 11.42 -9.82 -29.36
CA LEU A 293 12.64 -10.48 -28.89
C LEU A 293 12.37 -11.31 -27.63
N ARG A 294 13.19 -12.34 -27.41
CA ARG A 294 13.20 -13.01 -26.11
C ARG A 294 13.66 -12.01 -25.05
N GLU A 295 13.09 -12.08 -23.86
CA GLU A 295 13.38 -11.14 -22.78
C GLU A 295 14.89 -10.99 -22.51
N ALA A 296 15.65 -12.09 -22.51
CA ALA A 296 17.09 -12.05 -22.31
C ALA A 296 17.84 -11.27 -23.41
N ASP A 297 17.43 -11.42 -24.67
CA ASP A 297 18.05 -10.71 -25.80
C ASP A 297 17.71 -9.22 -25.76
N LEU A 298 16.47 -8.89 -25.34
CA LEU A 298 16.05 -7.51 -25.10
C LEU A 298 16.87 -6.86 -23.96
N CYS A 299 16.98 -7.52 -22.81
CA CYS A 299 17.77 -7.03 -21.67
C CYS A 299 19.23 -6.80 -22.06
N ALA A 300 19.83 -7.71 -22.84
CA ALA A 300 21.18 -7.54 -23.37
C ALA A 300 21.28 -6.32 -24.30
N GLY A 301 20.30 -6.12 -25.20
CA GLY A 301 20.22 -4.96 -26.09
C GLY A 301 19.94 -3.62 -25.39
N ILE A 302 19.44 -3.65 -24.15
CA ILE A 302 19.31 -2.47 -23.28
C ILE A 302 20.62 -2.18 -22.53
N GLY A 303 21.56 -3.15 -22.48
CA GLY A 303 22.82 -3.03 -21.75
C GLY A 303 22.77 -3.57 -20.31
N ARG A 304 21.80 -4.45 -20.01
CA ARG A 304 21.58 -5.07 -18.69
C ARG A 304 21.38 -6.59 -18.81
N PRO A 305 22.36 -7.37 -19.34
CA PRO A 305 22.18 -8.77 -19.70
C PRO A 305 21.98 -9.75 -18.52
N GLU A 306 22.32 -9.34 -17.30
CA GLU A 306 22.35 -10.22 -16.12
C GLU A 306 21.13 -10.05 -15.19
N VAL A 307 20.18 -9.19 -15.59
CA VAL A 307 18.96 -8.91 -14.82
C VAL A 307 17.72 -9.05 -15.71
N SER A 308 16.57 -9.28 -15.07
CA SER A 308 15.28 -9.42 -15.75
C SER A 308 14.77 -8.07 -16.25
N LEU A 309 13.79 -8.10 -17.17
CA LEU A 309 13.10 -6.87 -17.59
C LEU A 309 12.36 -6.21 -16.42
N ALA A 310 11.86 -7.01 -15.46
CA ALA A 310 11.27 -6.50 -14.22
C ALA A 310 12.26 -5.63 -13.43
N LYS A 311 13.54 -6.01 -13.39
CA LYS A 311 14.58 -5.22 -12.73
C LYS A 311 14.94 -3.96 -13.51
N ILE A 312 15.03 -4.03 -14.84
CA ILE A 312 15.31 -2.86 -15.69
C ILE A 312 14.21 -1.79 -15.53
N LEU A 313 12.95 -2.20 -15.44
CA LEU A 313 11.84 -1.26 -15.22
C LEU A 313 11.90 -0.61 -13.82
N ASP A 314 12.30 -1.35 -12.79
CA ASP A 314 12.61 -0.78 -11.47
C ASP A 314 13.77 0.23 -11.53
N GLU A 315 14.83 -0.07 -12.30
CA GLU A 315 15.98 0.85 -12.46
C GLU A 315 15.59 2.13 -13.16
N TYR A 316 14.76 2.03 -14.21
CA TYR A 316 14.17 3.18 -14.88
C TYR A 316 13.38 4.05 -13.90
N LEU A 317 12.52 3.44 -13.07
CA LEU A 317 11.77 4.17 -12.04
C LEU A 317 12.69 4.77 -10.97
N TYR A 318 13.73 4.05 -10.56
CA TYR A 318 14.71 4.57 -9.61
C TYR A 318 15.42 5.80 -10.17
N ILE A 319 15.88 5.76 -11.43
CA ILE A 319 16.56 6.90 -12.07
C ILE A 319 15.62 8.11 -12.21
N THR A 320 14.40 7.88 -12.71
CA THR A 320 13.46 8.95 -13.07
C THR A 320 12.70 9.53 -11.88
N ILE A 321 12.52 8.77 -10.80
CA ILE A 321 11.79 9.20 -9.61
C ILE A 321 12.76 9.44 -8.46
N THR A 322 13.40 8.38 -7.96
CA THR A 322 14.16 8.43 -6.70
C THR A 322 15.44 9.25 -6.84
N HIS A 323 16.26 8.94 -7.84
CA HIS A 323 17.53 9.62 -8.09
C HIS A 323 17.30 11.07 -8.54
N ALA A 324 16.36 11.30 -9.45
CA ALA A 324 16.00 12.64 -9.91
C ALA A 324 15.52 13.55 -8.76
N ALA A 325 14.69 13.04 -7.86
CA ALA A 325 14.24 13.79 -6.68
C ALA A 325 15.41 14.15 -5.76
N ALA A 326 16.28 13.19 -5.43
CA ALA A 326 17.46 13.42 -4.60
C ALA A 326 18.41 14.47 -5.21
N ALA A 327 18.63 14.43 -6.53
CA ALA A 327 19.45 15.41 -7.24
C ALA A 327 18.80 16.81 -7.26
N ALA A 328 17.47 16.90 -7.33
CA ALA A 328 16.76 18.17 -7.23
C ALA A 328 16.85 18.76 -5.81
N ASP A 329 16.73 17.93 -4.77
CA ASP A 329 16.90 18.36 -3.37
C ASP A 329 18.32 18.86 -3.09
N ALA A 330 19.34 18.14 -3.56
CA ALA A 330 20.73 18.56 -3.42
C ALA A 330 21.00 19.91 -4.10
N ARG A 331 20.43 20.12 -5.30
CA ARG A 331 20.53 21.40 -6.02
C ARG A 331 19.84 22.54 -5.27
N ARG A 332 18.63 22.32 -4.72
CA ARG A 332 17.93 23.31 -3.88
C ARG A 332 18.73 23.67 -2.63
N ALA A 333 19.32 22.68 -1.96
CA ALA A 333 20.12 22.90 -0.76
C ALA A 333 21.44 23.65 -1.02
N ALA A 334 21.96 23.58 -2.25
CA ALA A 334 23.17 24.26 -2.68
C ALA A 334 22.94 25.70 -3.18
N ASP A 335 21.69 26.11 -3.42
CA ASP A 335 21.35 27.46 -3.90
C ASP A 335 21.42 28.50 -2.76
N PRO A 336 22.37 29.47 -2.81
CA PRO A 336 22.52 30.47 -1.77
C PRO A 336 21.31 31.42 -1.65
N ALA A 337 20.49 31.58 -2.70
CA ALA A 337 19.31 32.45 -2.66
C ALA A 337 18.19 31.97 -1.72
N GLN A 338 18.12 30.65 -1.44
CA GLN A 338 17.12 30.07 -0.54
C GLN A 338 17.56 30.04 0.94
N ARG A 339 18.82 30.39 1.26
CA ARG A 339 19.29 30.54 2.66
C ARG A 339 18.82 31.85 3.31
N ALA A 340 18.38 32.84 2.52
CA ALA A 340 18.05 34.18 3.00
C ALA A 340 16.59 34.36 3.47
N THR A 341 15.76 33.31 3.44
CA THR A 341 14.33 33.40 3.83
C THR A 341 14.00 32.92 5.23
N THR A 342 14.99 32.64 6.08
CA THR A 342 14.76 32.44 7.52
C THR A 342 15.02 33.77 8.25
N PRO A 343 13.99 34.56 8.61
CA PRO A 343 14.22 35.71 9.48
C PRO A 343 14.75 35.22 10.83
N PRO A 344 15.69 35.95 11.47
CA PRO A 344 16.13 35.61 12.81
C PRO A 344 14.92 35.66 13.75
N ALA A 345 14.73 34.59 14.52
CA ALA A 345 13.66 34.51 15.51
C ALA A 345 13.84 35.61 16.58
N PRO A 346 12.75 36.24 17.04
CA PRO A 346 12.79 37.19 18.16
C PRO A 346 13.14 36.51 19.49
#